data_AF-A0A3C2EA44-F1
#
_entry.id   AF-A0A3C2EA44-F1
#
_cell.length_a   1.000
_cell.length_b   1.000
_cell.length_c   1.000
_cell.angle_alpha   90.00
_cell.angle_beta   90.00
_cell.angle_gamma   90.00
#
_symmetry.space_group_name_H-M   'P 1'
#
loop_
_entity.id
_entity.type
_entity.pdbx_description
1 polymer ?
#
loop_
_entity_poly.entity_id
_entity_poly.type
_entity_poly.pdbx_seq_one_letter_code
_entity_poly.pdbx_strand_id
1 'polypeptide(L)'
;MGSFGTLDIIIFVAYALLILGVGLWVSRTKKGETKSAEDYFLAGKSLPFWAIGASLIAANISAEQFIGMSGSGFAIGLAIATYEWMAALTLIVVAKYFLPIFIKQGLFTIPQFKIGRA
;
A
#
# COMPACT_ATOMS: atom_id res chain seq x y z
N MET A 1 8.69 -34.39 -6.75
CA MET A 1 7.87 -33.17 -6.93
C MET A 1 6.51 -33.46 -6.36
N GLY A 2 6.20 -32.92 -5.18
CA GLY A 2 4.92 -33.21 -4.51
C GLY A 2 3.77 -32.73 -5.37
N SER A 3 2.81 -33.62 -5.67
CA SER A 3 1.56 -33.23 -6.30
C SER A 3 0.84 -32.27 -5.36
N PHE A 4 0.32 -31.16 -5.88
CA PHE A 4 -0.58 -30.30 -5.11
C PHE A 4 -1.74 -31.14 -4.59
N GLY A 5 -1.98 -31.09 -3.28
CA GLY A 5 -3.09 -31.81 -2.68
C GLY A 5 -4.40 -31.19 -3.14
N THR A 6 -5.45 -32.00 -3.21
CA THR A 6 -6.81 -31.50 -3.49
C THR A 6 -7.20 -30.37 -2.52
N LEU A 7 -6.74 -30.44 -1.27
CA LEU A 7 -6.93 -29.40 -0.27
C LEU A 7 -6.25 -28.06 -0.63
N ASP A 8 -5.02 -28.10 -1.16
CA ASP A 8 -4.29 -26.88 -1.55
C ASP A 8 -5.04 -26.13 -2.67
N ILE A 9 -5.55 -26.89 -3.64
CA ILE A 9 -6.33 -26.35 -4.76
C ILE A 9 -7.64 -25.75 -4.26
N ILE A 10 -8.35 -26.43 -3.35
CA ILE A 10 -9.60 -25.93 -2.78
C ILE A 10 -9.36 -24.61 -2.05
N ILE A 11 -8.33 -24.53 -1.20
CA ILE A 11 -7.98 -23.31 -0.45
C ILE A 11 -7.64 -22.16 -1.41
N PHE A 12 -6.84 -22.45 -2.44
CA PHE A 12 -6.46 -21.46 -3.45
C PHE A 12 -7.67 -20.90 -4.20
N VAL A 13 -8.54 -21.77 -4.71
CA VAL A 13 -9.74 -21.37 -5.44
C VAL A 13 -10.71 -20.61 -4.53
N ALA A 14 -10.92 -21.08 -3.30
CA ALA A 14 -11.78 -20.39 -2.33
C ALA A 14 -11.27 -18.98 -2.00
N TYR A 15 -9.96 -18.82 -1.80
CA TYR A 15 -9.33 -17.52 -1.57
C TYR A 15 -9.50 -16.57 -2.76
N ALA A 16 -9.26 -17.05 -3.98
CA ALA A 16 -9.46 -16.28 -5.20
C ALA A 16 -10.93 -15.82 -5.36
N LEU A 17 -11.88 -16.74 -5.15
CA LEU A 17 -13.31 -16.43 -5.20
C LEU A 17 -13.73 -15.44 -4.11
N LEU A 18 -13.14 -15.51 -2.90
CA LEU A 18 -13.41 -14.56 -1.83
C LEU A 18 -12.94 -13.16 -2.21
N ILE A 19 -11.70 -13.01 -2.70
CA ILE A 19 -11.19 -11.71 -3.14
C ILE A 19 -12.05 -11.13 -4.27
N LEU A 20 -12.39 -11.94 -5.27
CA LEU A 20 -13.26 -11.53 -6.36
C LEU A 20 -14.66 -11.16 -5.86
N GLY A 21 -15.22 -11.94 -4.94
CA GLY A 21 -16.52 -11.70 -4.33
C GLY A 21 -16.56 -10.41 -3.53
N VAL A 22 -15.58 -10.17 -2.66
CA VAL A 22 -15.43 -8.92 -1.91
C VAL A 22 -15.20 -7.75 -2.86
N GLY A 23 -14.33 -7.90 -3.85
CA GLY A 23 -14.06 -6.88 -4.86
C GLY A 23 -15.31 -6.49 -5.63
N LEU A 24 -16.09 -7.46 -6.11
CA LEU A 24 -17.35 -7.23 -6.81
C LEU A 24 -18.44 -6.66 -5.88
N TRP A 25 -18.50 -7.08 -4.62
CA TRP A 25 -19.46 -6.58 -3.64
C TRP A 25 -19.18 -5.14 -3.23
N VAL A 26 -17.91 -4.79 -2.98
CA VAL A 26 -17.47 -3.42 -2.64
C VAL A 26 -17.53 -2.50 -3.88
N SER A 27 -17.23 -3.03 -5.07
CA SER A 27 -17.35 -2.29 -6.34
C SER A 27 -18.81 -2.00 -6.72
N ARG A 28 -19.76 -2.83 -6.27
CA ARG A 28 -21.20 -2.56 -6.41
C ARG A 28 -21.61 -1.41 -5.51
N THR A 29 -21.51 -0.22 -6.06
CA THR A 29 -22.00 1.03 -5.48
C THR A 29 -23.52 0.94 -5.30
N LYS A 30 -24.03 1.19 -4.09
CA LYS A 30 -25.47 1.35 -3.85
C LYS A 30 -26.02 2.40 -4.82
N LYS A 31 -27.08 2.05 -5.56
CA LYS A 31 -27.82 3.01 -6.41
C LYS A 31 -28.27 4.19 -5.52
N GLY A 32 -27.71 5.37 -5.74
CA GLY A 32 -28.23 6.62 -5.17
C GLY A 32 -27.24 7.54 -4.45
N GLU A 33 -25.98 7.16 -4.22
CA GLU A 33 -25.00 8.07 -3.60
C GLU A 33 -23.96 8.55 -4.61
N THR A 34 -24.04 9.84 -4.96
CA THR A 34 -22.97 10.56 -5.65
C THR A 34 -21.80 10.72 -4.69
N LYS A 35 -20.92 9.72 -4.63
CA LYS A 35 -19.67 9.81 -3.87
C LYS A 35 -18.78 10.87 -4.53
N SER A 36 -18.77 12.09 -4.01
CA SER A 36 -17.84 13.13 -4.46
C SER A 36 -16.41 12.61 -4.31
N ALA A 37 -15.52 12.95 -5.24
CA ALA A 37 -14.09 12.64 -5.14
C ALA A 37 -13.51 13.12 -3.80
N GLU A 38 -14.08 14.18 -3.21
CA GLU A 38 -13.72 14.68 -1.90
C GLU A 38 -14.00 13.69 -0.77
N ASP A 39 -15.12 12.97 -0.74
CA ASP A 39 -15.38 11.97 0.32
C ASP A 39 -14.45 10.76 0.22
N TYR A 40 -14.08 10.39 -1.01
CA TYR A 40 -13.19 9.26 -1.27
C TYR A 40 -11.72 9.57 -0.96
N PHE A 41 -11.29 10.82 -1.19
CA PHE A 41 -9.92 11.27 -0.90
C PHE A 41 -9.74 11.83 0.52
N LEU A 42 -10.77 12.44 1.12
CA LEU A 42 -10.62 13.05 2.43
C LEU A 42 -10.85 12.09 3.58
N ALA A 43 -11.62 10.99 3.43
CA ALA A 43 -11.97 10.10 4.54
C ALA A 43 -12.16 10.89 5.87
N GLY A 44 -12.88 12.01 5.77
CA GLY A 44 -13.15 12.94 6.87
C GLY A 44 -11.97 13.51 7.66
N LYS A 45 -10.73 13.60 7.17
CA LYS A 45 -9.53 14.04 7.95
C LYS A 45 -9.33 13.26 9.28
N SER A 46 -10.02 12.15 9.48
CA SER A 46 -10.18 11.48 10.78
C SER A 46 -9.56 10.09 10.81
N LEU A 47 -8.81 9.72 9.76
CA LEU A 47 -8.04 8.48 9.75
C LEU A 47 -7.02 8.52 10.91
N PRO A 48 -7.08 7.56 11.84
CA PRO A 48 -6.14 7.52 12.94
C PRO A 48 -4.74 7.23 12.41
N PHE A 49 -3.71 7.74 13.09
CA PHE A 49 -2.32 7.65 12.63
C PHE A 49 -1.88 6.22 12.31
N TRP A 50 -2.38 5.22 13.05
CA TRP A 50 -2.06 3.80 12.84
C TRP A 50 -2.65 3.27 11.53
N ALA A 51 -3.83 3.74 11.11
CA ALA A 51 -4.45 3.34 9.85
C ALA A 51 -3.70 3.93 8.65
N ILE A 52 -3.24 5.18 8.78
CA ILE A 52 -2.39 5.83 7.78
C ILE A 52 -1.06 5.08 7.65
N GLY A 53 -0.41 4.77 8.78
CA GLY A 53 0.84 3.99 8.79
C GLY A 53 0.67 2.59 8.19
N ALA A 54 -0.36 1.86 8.58
CA ALA A 54 -0.64 0.53 8.05
C ALA A 54 -0.91 0.55 6.54
N SER A 55 -1.65 1.54 6.04
CA SER A 55 -1.90 1.71 4.61
C SER A 55 -0.61 1.98 3.82
N LEU A 56 0.28 2.82 4.35
CA LEU A 56 1.57 3.12 3.72
C LEU A 56 2.47 1.87 3.63
N ILE A 57 2.52 1.05 4.69
CA ILE A 57 3.26 -0.23 4.66
C ILE A 57 2.59 -1.22 3.70
N ALA A 58 1.26 -1.37 3.76
CA ALA A 58 0.52 -2.26 2.88
C ALA A 58 0.70 -1.90 1.39
N ALA A 59 0.80 -0.62 1.06
CA ALA A 59 1.07 -0.15 -0.30
C ALA A 59 2.50 -0.45 -0.78
N ASN A 60 3.45 -0.68 0.13
CA ASN A 60 4.84 -1.00 -0.20
C ASN A 60 5.11 -2.52 -0.24
N ILE A 61 4.35 -3.33 0.51
CA ILE A 61 4.54 -4.78 0.52
C ILE A 61 3.89 -5.42 -0.72
N SER A 62 4.73 -6.06 -1.53
CA SER A 62 4.34 -6.77 -2.74
C SER A 62 4.83 -8.23 -2.73
N ALA A 63 4.31 -9.05 -3.66
CA ALA A 63 4.79 -10.42 -3.86
C ALA A 63 6.29 -10.46 -4.23
N GLU A 64 6.78 -9.41 -4.90
CA GLU A 64 8.20 -9.20 -5.20
C GLU A 64 9.01 -9.01 -3.92
N GLN A 65 8.53 -8.20 -2.97
CA GLN A 65 9.17 -8.06 -1.66
C GLN A 65 9.32 -9.42 -0.97
N PHE A 66 8.27 -10.24 -0.98
CA PHE A 66 8.26 -11.50 -0.25
C PHE A 66 9.21 -12.55 -0.84
N ILE A 67 9.18 -12.75 -2.16
CA ILE A 67 10.02 -13.75 -2.84
C ILE A 67 11.43 -13.20 -3.09
N GLY A 68 11.53 -11.97 -3.56
CA GLY A 68 12.79 -11.32 -3.94
C GLY A 68 13.69 -11.05 -2.73
N MET A 69 13.17 -10.43 -1.67
CA MET A 69 14.00 -10.15 -0.49
C MET A 69 14.38 -11.42 0.27
N SER A 70 13.54 -12.46 0.24
CA SER A 70 13.90 -13.77 0.80
C SER A 70 15.03 -14.43 0.01
N GLY A 71 15.01 -14.30 -1.34
CA GLY A 71 16.09 -14.74 -2.21
C GLY A 71 17.40 -13.98 -1.95
N SER A 72 17.34 -12.66 -1.81
CA SER A 72 18.49 -11.86 -1.41
C SER A 72 18.95 -12.22 0.01
N GLY A 73 18.05 -12.46 0.95
CA GLY A 73 18.38 -12.91 2.30
C GLY A 73 19.11 -14.25 2.33
N PHE A 74 18.82 -15.17 1.40
CA PHE A 74 19.59 -16.40 1.23
C PHE A 74 21.01 -16.13 0.69
N ALA A 75 21.18 -15.19 -0.25
CA ALA A 75 22.46 -14.91 -0.88
C ALA A 75 23.39 -14.02 -0.05
N ILE A 76 22.86 -12.95 0.56
CA ILE A 76 23.63 -11.90 1.26
C ILE A 76 23.30 -11.82 2.76
N GLY A 77 22.42 -12.69 3.26
CA GLY A 77 22.07 -12.73 4.69
C GLY A 77 21.32 -11.49 5.14
N LEU A 78 21.55 -11.08 6.39
CA LEU A 78 20.88 -9.95 7.04
C LEU A 78 21.21 -8.60 6.38
N ALA A 79 22.24 -8.51 5.54
CA ALA A 79 22.63 -7.25 4.89
C ALA A 79 21.52 -6.65 4.02
N ILE A 80 20.59 -7.47 3.49
CA ILE A 80 19.43 -6.95 2.73
C ILE A 80 18.52 -6.07 3.61
N ALA A 81 18.42 -6.35 4.91
CA ALA A 81 17.57 -5.61 5.84
C ALA A 81 18.02 -4.15 6.02
N THR A 82 19.27 -3.82 5.64
CA THR A 82 19.76 -2.43 5.65
C THR A 82 18.94 -1.54 4.72
N TYR A 83 18.36 -2.07 3.63
CA TYR A 83 17.43 -1.31 2.78
C TYR A 83 16.20 -0.84 3.55
N GLU A 84 15.57 -1.73 4.30
CA GLU A 84 14.37 -1.42 5.10
C GLU A 84 14.69 -0.47 6.25
N TRP A 85 15.83 -0.66 6.93
CA TRP A 85 16.26 0.24 8.01
C TRP A 85 16.55 1.64 7.51
N MET A 86 17.19 1.76 6.34
CA MET A 86 17.43 3.06 5.72
C MET A 86 16.12 3.71 5.25
N ALA A 87 15.21 2.94 4.67
CA ALA A 87 13.89 3.43 4.26
C ALA A 87 13.10 3.98 5.45
N ALA A 88 13.11 3.31 6.60
CA ALA A 88 12.47 3.78 7.82
C ALA A 88 13.03 5.14 8.27
N LEU A 89 14.36 5.32 8.25
CA LEU A 89 15.00 6.58 8.60
C LEU A 89 14.64 7.69 7.59
N THR A 90 14.66 7.38 6.29
CA THR A 90 14.27 8.33 5.24
C THR A 90 12.80 8.75 5.39
N LEU A 91 11.89 7.83 5.74
CA LEU A 91 10.48 8.14 5.97
C LEU A 91 10.29 9.15 7.12
N ILE A 92 11.08 9.07 8.20
CA ILE A 92 11.04 10.06 9.29
C ILE A 92 11.44 11.45 8.79
N VAL A 93 12.49 11.53 7.97
CA VAL A 93 12.95 12.80 7.36
C VAL A 93 11.88 13.37 6.44
N VAL A 94 11.30 12.54 5.57
CA VAL A 94 10.22 12.95 4.65
C VAL A 94 8.99 13.41 5.43
N ALA A 95 8.58 12.68 6.46
CA ALA A 95 7.43 13.03 7.31
C ALA A 95 7.65 14.36 8.05
N LYS A 96 8.87 14.64 8.53
CA LYS A 96 9.15 15.87 9.28
C LYS A 96 9.33 17.10 8.38
N TYR A 97 10.01 16.96 7.23
CA TYR A 97 10.43 18.11 6.43
C TYR A 97 9.61 18.28 5.13
N PHE A 98 9.26 17.19 4.44
CA PHE A 98 8.59 17.26 3.13
C PHE A 98 7.07 17.30 3.25
N LEU A 99 6.50 16.46 4.13
CA LEU A 99 5.05 16.42 4.36
C LEU A 99 4.42 17.78 4.71
N PRO A 100 4.98 18.62 5.62
CA PRO A 100 4.39 19.92 5.89
C PRO A 100 4.44 20.88 4.69
N ILE A 101 5.42 20.72 3.79
CA ILE A 101 5.51 21.52 2.57
C ILE A 101 4.40 21.13 1.60
N PHE A 102 4.18 19.82 1.37
CA PHE A 102 3.12 19.33 0.50
C PHE A 102 1.73 19.75 0.98
N ILE A 103 1.48 19.65 2.29
CA ILE A 103 0.19 20.05 2.88
C ILE A 103 -0.01 21.57 2.78
N LYS A 104 1.01 22.39 3.05
CA LYS A 104 0.93 23.86 2.94
C LYS A 104 0.70 24.34 1.50
N GLN A 105 1.25 23.64 0.52
CA GLN A 105 1.10 23.99 -0.90
C GLN A 105 -0.14 23.36 -1.55
N GLY A 106 -0.94 22.57 -0.81
CA GLY A 106 -2.12 21.90 -1.35
C GLY A 106 -1.81 20.93 -2.49
N LEU A 107 -0.62 20.33 -2.48
CA LEU A 107 -0.18 19.41 -3.53
C LEU A 107 -0.68 18.01 -3.23
N PHE A 108 -1.45 17.44 -4.16
CA PHE A 108 -2.04 16.10 -4.02
C PHE A 108 -1.28 15.03 -4.81
N THR A 109 -0.48 15.44 -5.79
CA THR A 109 0.24 14.52 -6.67
C THR A 109 1.68 14.98 -6.90
N ILE A 110 2.58 14.03 -7.14
CA ILE A 110 4.00 14.33 -7.43
C ILE A 110 4.18 15.19 -8.69
N PRO A 111 3.40 15.03 -9.79
CA PRO A 111 3.48 15.92 -10.93
C PRO A 111 3.16 17.39 -10.60
N GLN A 112 2.18 17.65 -9.73
CA GLN A 112 1.84 19.02 -9.32
C GLN A 112 3.00 19.73 -8.61
N PHE A 113 3.81 18.99 -7.83
CA PHE A 113 4.99 19.54 -7.17
C PHE A 113 6.04 20.08 -8.15
N LYS A 114 6.16 19.47 -9.34
CA LYS A 114 7.09 19.93 -10.38
C LYS A 114 6.57 21.15 -11.12
N ILE A 115 5.26 21.24 -11.34
CA ILE A 115 4.63 22.33 -12.11
C ILE A 115 4.50 23.61 -11.27
N GLY A 116 4.17 23.50 -9.97
CA GLY A 116 4.05 24.66 -9.07
C GLY A 116 5.37 25.32 -8.64
N ARG A 117 6.51 24.86 -9.19
CA ARG A 117 7.85 25.43 -8.97
C ARG A 117 8.49 26.00 -10.25
N ALA A 118 7.72 26.12 -11.34
CA ALA A 118 8.12 26.82 -12.57
C ALA A 118 7.51 28.22 -12.62
#